data_AF-A0A378UXQ1-F1
#
_entry.id   AF-A0A378UXQ1-F1
#
_cell.length_a   1.000
_cell.length_b   1.000
_cell.length_c   1.000
_cell.angle_alpha   90.00
_cell.angle_beta   90.00
_cell.angle_gamma   90.00
#
_symmetry.space_group_name_H-M   'P 1'
#
loop_
_entity.id
_entity.type
_entity.pdbx_description
1 polymer ?
#
loop_
_entity_poly.entity_id
_entity_poly.type
_entity_poly.pdbx_seq_one_letter_code
_entity_poly.pdbx_strand_id
1 'polypeptide(L)'
;MAETSRRPRAAGRRLRWDMDQAQAEAGRETGQILEWSEHEQQIIDRAATAADRSEQLGRLWKQELAGEARASVLVKIAAEQRAQDRAVIDLISRVNPGVGVARSERHTRAARSRWDRSAGA
;
A
#
# COMPACT_ATOMS: atom_id res chain seq x y z
N MET A 1 10.85 30.71 9.85
CA MET A 1 11.11 29.26 9.84
C MET A 1 10.08 28.60 10.74
N ALA A 2 8.98 28.10 10.17
CA ALA A 2 7.90 27.53 10.95
C ALA A 2 8.26 26.09 11.35
N GLU A 3 8.46 25.89 12.64
CA GLU A 3 8.63 24.57 13.25
C GLU A 3 7.28 23.84 13.17
N THR A 4 7.11 23.08 12.09
CA THR A 4 5.92 22.27 11.87
C THR A 4 5.87 21.20 12.95
N SER A 5 5.10 21.44 14.00
CA SER A 5 4.74 20.49 15.07
C SER A 5 4.44 19.11 14.47
N ARG A 6 5.44 18.23 14.47
CA ARG A 6 5.41 16.92 13.82
C ARG A 6 4.66 15.95 14.73
N ARG A 7 3.34 16.12 14.85
CA ARG A 7 2.50 15.03 15.38
C ARG A 7 2.82 13.78 14.57
N PRO A 8 3.06 12.62 15.20
CA PRO A 8 3.31 11.39 14.46
C PRO A 8 2.12 11.16 13.53
N ARG A 9 2.36 11.10 12.22
CA ARG A 9 1.33 10.68 11.28
C ARG A 9 0.94 9.25 11.65
N ALA A 10 -0.37 8.96 11.67
CA ALA A 10 -0.85 7.58 11.72
C ALA A 10 -0.15 6.77 10.62
N ALA A 11 0.17 5.51 10.90
CA ALA A 11 0.98 4.68 10.01
C ALA A 11 0.51 4.68 8.55
N GLY A 12 -0.80 4.66 8.30
CA GLY A 12 -1.37 4.74 6.95
C GLY A 12 -1.12 6.07 6.26
N ARG A 13 -1.24 7.20 6.97
CA ARG A 13 -0.89 8.53 6.42
C ARG A 13 0.59 8.67 6.13
N ARG A 14 1.45 8.02 6.91
CA ARG A 14 2.89 7.98 6.63
C ARG A 14 3.15 7.18 5.36
N LEU A 15 2.60 5.97 5.25
CA LEU A 15 2.70 5.14 4.06
C LEU A 15 2.24 5.89 2.79
N ARG A 16 1.09 6.56 2.85
CA ARG A 16 0.57 7.33 1.70
C ARG A 16 1.56 8.40 1.27
N TRP A 17 2.09 9.15 2.23
CA TRP A 17 3.09 10.17 1.95
C TRP A 17 4.37 9.58 1.37
N ASP A 18 4.87 8.47 1.90
CA ASP A 18 6.07 7.80 1.38
C ASP A 18 5.87 7.39 -0.09
N MET A 19 4.69 6.85 -0.43
CA MET A 19 4.33 6.52 -1.81
C MET A 19 4.27 7.76 -2.70
N ASP A 20 3.57 8.81 -2.28
CA ASP A 20 3.47 10.06 -3.04
C ASP A 20 4.86 10.70 -3.27
N GLN A 21 5.78 10.60 -2.30
CA GLN A 21 7.17 11.02 -2.49
C GLN A 21 7.91 10.16 -3.53
N ALA A 22 7.75 8.84 -3.47
CA ALA A 22 8.38 7.92 -4.43
C ALA A 22 7.90 8.19 -5.87
N GLN A 23 6.61 8.49 -6.08
CA GLN A 23 6.11 8.86 -7.41
C GLN A 23 6.64 10.22 -7.87
N ALA A 24 6.66 11.21 -6.98
CA ALA A 24 7.21 12.52 -7.31
C ALA A 24 8.70 12.43 -7.68
N GLU A 25 9.46 11.55 -7.02
CA GLU A 25 10.86 11.27 -7.35
C GLU A 25 11.02 10.61 -8.71
N ALA A 26 10.26 9.54 -8.99
CA ALA A 26 10.28 8.89 -10.30
C ALA A 26 9.86 9.83 -11.45
N GLY A 27 8.94 10.76 -11.19
CA GLY A 27 8.56 11.81 -12.14
C GLY A 27 9.72 12.78 -12.41
N ARG A 28 10.45 13.20 -11.37
CA ARG A 28 11.65 14.04 -11.54
C ARG A 28 12.73 13.33 -12.37
N GLU A 29 12.97 12.05 -12.13
CA GLU A 29 13.97 11.26 -12.86
C GLU A 29 13.64 11.13 -14.35
N THR A 30 12.35 11.04 -14.69
CA THR A 30 11.87 10.88 -16.07
C THR A 30 11.52 12.19 -16.75
N GLY A 31 11.56 13.32 -16.03
CA GLY A 31 11.13 14.62 -16.52
C GLY A 31 9.62 14.71 -16.79
N GLN A 32 8.83 13.86 -16.14
CA GLN A 32 7.38 13.76 -16.32
C GLN A 32 6.64 14.06 -15.01
N ILE A 33 5.42 14.59 -15.13
CA ILE A 33 4.48 14.64 -14.02
C ILE A 33 3.72 13.32 -14.03
N LEU A 34 3.95 12.50 -13.00
CA LEU A 34 3.29 11.21 -12.84
C LEU A 34 2.09 11.35 -11.92
N GLU A 35 1.05 10.58 -12.20
CA GLU A 35 -0.16 10.48 -11.38
C GLU A 35 -0.50 9.02 -11.13
N TRP A 36 -0.98 8.71 -9.92
CA TRP A 36 -1.48 7.38 -9.62
C TRP A 36 -2.73 7.07 -10.43
N SER A 37 -2.75 5.91 -11.07
CA SER A 37 -4.00 5.38 -11.62
C SER A 37 -5.01 5.12 -10.49
N GLU A 38 -6.30 5.13 -10.82
CA GLU A 38 -7.37 4.82 -9.85
C GLU A 38 -7.14 3.46 -9.16
N HIS A 39 -6.64 2.47 -9.91
CA HIS A 39 -6.32 1.16 -9.37
C HIS A 39 -5.20 1.22 -8.32
N GLU A 40 -4.13 1.96 -8.59
CA GLU A 40 -3.02 2.15 -7.65
C GLU A 40 -3.46 2.92 -6.41
N GLN A 41 -4.29 3.96 -6.58
CA GLN A 41 -4.86 4.70 -5.44
C GLN A 41 -5.62 3.76 -4.51
N GLN A 42 -6.48 2.89 -5.06
CA GLN A 42 -7.22 1.91 -4.25
C GLN A 42 -6.30 0.90 -3.55
N ILE A 43 -5.18 0.50 -4.17
CA ILE A 43 -4.20 -0.39 -3.53
C ILE A 43 -3.49 0.33 -2.39
N ILE A 44 -3.03 1.56 -2.63
CA ILE A 44 -2.34 2.39 -1.63
C ILE A 44 -3.28 2.65 -0.43
N ASP A 45 -4.56 2.97 -0.67
CA ASP A 45 -5.52 3.22 0.40
C ASP A 45 -5.80 1.97 1.25
N ARG A 46 -5.86 0.80 0.62
CA ARG A 46 -5.96 -0.49 1.33
C ARG A 46 -4.71 -0.78 2.14
N ALA A 47 -3.52 -0.51 1.59
CA ALA A 47 -2.26 -0.69 2.30
C ALA A 47 -2.15 0.27 3.50
N ALA A 48 -2.58 1.52 3.33
CA ALA A 48 -2.64 2.51 4.39
C ALA A 48 -3.58 2.06 5.52
N THR A 49 -4.75 1.52 5.18
CA THR A 49 -5.70 0.96 6.15
C THR A 49 -5.09 -0.22 6.92
N ALA A 50 -4.37 -1.12 6.25
CA ALA A 50 -3.68 -2.24 6.90
C ALA A 50 -2.57 -1.74 7.85
N ALA A 51 -1.82 -0.71 7.45
CA ALA A 51 -0.80 -0.09 8.29
C ALA A 51 -1.40 0.56 9.55
N ASP A 52 -2.53 1.27 9.41
CA ASP A 52 -3.25 1.84 10.57
C ASP A 52 -3.75 0.75 11.53
N ARG A 53 -4.25 -0.37 11.00
CA ARG A 53 -4.65 -1.52 11.81
C ARG A 53 -3.47 -2.15 12.55
N SER A 54 -2.32 -2.31 11.89
CA SER A 54 -1.09 -2.80 12.54
C SER A 54 -0.66 -1.89 13.69
N GLU A 55 -0.76 -0.56 13.51
CA GLU A 55 -0.49 0.40 14.58
C GLU A 55 -1.47 0.29 15.75
N GLN A 56 -2.77 0.13 15.48
CA GLN A 56 -3.79 -0.11 16.51
C GLN A 56 -3.53 -1.39 17.29
N LEU A 57 -3.21 -2.49 16.61
CA LEU A 57 -2.83 -3.75 17.24
C LEU A 57 -1.58 -3.60 18.10
N GLY A 58 -0.60 -2.80 17.66
CA GLY A 58 0.58 -2.50 18.47
C GLY A 58 0.26 -1.73 19.75
N ARG A 59 -0.78 -0.89 19.76
CA ARG A 59 -1.27 -0.24 20.99
C ARG A 59 -1.97 -1.24 21.91
N LEU A 60 -2.82 -2.10 21.36
CA LEU A 60 -3.51 -3.16 22.12
C LEU A 60 -2.51 -4.14 22.73
N TRP A 61 -1.47 -4.51 21.99
CA TRP A 61 -0.36 -5.34 22.48
C TRP A 61 0.28 -4.74 23.74
N LYS A 62 0.64 -3.44 23.67
CA LYS A 62 1.24 -2.73 24.81
C LYS A 62 0.29 -2.64 25.99
N GLN A 63 -1.00 -2.44 25.75
CA GLN A 63 -2.02 -2.42 26.80
C GLN A 63 -2.16 -3.78 27.48
N GLU A 64 -2.24 -4.87 26.71
CA GLU A 64 -2.34 -6.23 27.27
C GLU A 64 -1.07 -6.58 28.06
N LEU A 65 0.12 -6.23 27.57
CA LEU A 65 1.38 -6.42 28.30
C LEU A 65 1.44 -5.66 29.62
N ALA A 66 0.83 -4.47 29.69
CA ALA A 66 0.79 -3.67 30.90
C ALA A 66 -0.29 -4.12 31.90
N GLY A 67 -1.26 -4.93 31.44
CA GLY A 67 -2.34 -5.48 32.25
C GLY A 67 -2.06 -6.91 32.70
N GLU A 68 -2.99 -7.81 32.40
CA GLU A 68 -2.93 -9.23 32.79
C GLU A 68 -1.87 -10.03 31.99
N ALA A 69 -1.35 -9.49 30.88
CA ALA A 69 -0.38 -10.14 30.01
C ALA A 69 -0.78 -11.55 29.58
N ARG A 70 -2.06 -11.75 29.21
CA ARG A 70 -2.58 -13.08 28.87
C ARG A 70 -1.93 -13.57 27.59
N ALA A 71 -1.16 -14.64 27.71
CA ALA A 71 -0.42 -15.23 26.58
C ALA A 71 -1.33 -15.56 25.38
N SER A 72 -2.53 -16.06 25.63
CA SER A 72 -3.49 -16.40 24.56
C SER A 72 -3.99 -15.18 23.78
N VAL A 73 -4.11 -14.02 24.42
CA VAL A 73 -4.49 -12.75 23.78
C VAL A 73 -3.30 -12.18 23.01
N LEU A 74 -2.12 -12.16 23.64
CA LEU A 74 -0.88 -11.70 23.00
C LEU A 74 -0.60 -12.48 21.71
N VAL A 75 -0.62 -13.81 21.75
CA VAL A 75 -0.39 -14.64 20.54
C VAL A 75 -1.35 -14.28 19.40
N LYS A 76 -2.62 -14.00 19.69
CA LYS A 76 -3.60 -13.56 18.68
C LYS A 76 -3.24 -12.20 18.11
N ILE A 77 -2.92 -11.23 18.96
CA ILE A 77 -2.50 -9.89 18.51
C ILE A 77 -1.27 -9.99 17.61
N ALA A 78 -0.25 -10.75 18.02
CA ALA A 78 0.96 -10.94 17.21
C ALA A 78 0.68 -11.63 15.86
N ALA A 79 -0.24 -12.60 15.83
CA ALA A 79 -0.66 -13.22 14.59
C ALA A 79 -1.28 -12.20 13.64
N GLU A 80 -2.18 -11.35 14.14
CA GLU A 80 -2.83 -10.34 13.31
C GLU A 80 -1.91 -9.20 12.88
N GLN A 81 -0.95 -8.81 13.72
CA GLN A 81 0.08 -7.85 13.30
C GLN A 81 0.85 -8.38 12.08
N ARG A 82 1.34 -9.62 12.14
CA ARG A 82 2.03 -10.24 11.00
C ARG A 82 1.14 -10.35 9.76
N ALA A 83 -0.16 -10.59 9.93
CA ALA A 83 -1.10 -10.63 8.82
C ALA A 83 -1.28 -9.25 8.16
N GLN A 84 -1.40 -8.18 8.95
CA GLN A 84 -1.48 -6.81 8.42
C GLN A 84 -0.16 -6.39 7.77
N ASP A 85 0.98 -6.70 8.38
CA ASP A 85 2.29 -6.37 7.84
C ASP A 85 2.53 -7.07 6.49
N ARG A 86 2.14 -8.35 6.37
CA ARG A 86 2.17 -9.07 5.09
C ARG A 86 1.24 -8.41 4.06
N ALA A 87 0.02 -8.06 4.46
CA ALA A 87 -0.92 -7.40 3.55
C ALA A 87 -0.38 -6.07 3.03
N VAL A 88 0.31 -5.27 3.86
CA VAL A 88 0.98 -4.05 3.43
C VAL A 88 2.04 -4.36 2.37
N ILE A 89 2.95 -5.30 2.63
CA ILE A 89 4.01 -5.67 1.69
C ILE A 89 3.43 -6.18 0.36
N ASP A 90 2.43 -7.06 0.44
CA ASP A 90 1.78 -7.66 -0.74
C ASP A 90 1.04 -6.62 -1.58
N LEU A 91 0.42 -5.62 -0.96
CA LEU A 91 -0.27 -4.55 -1.68
C LEU A 91 0.73 -3.57 -2.31
N ILE A 92 1.73 -3.12 -1.56
CA ILE A 92 2.71 -2.14 -2.05
C ILE A 92 3.58 -2.73 -3.18
N SER A 93 3.90 -4.03 -3.14
CA SER A 93 4.63 -4.69 -4.24
C SER A 93 3.90 -4.66 -5.60
N ARG A 94 2.60 -4.33 -5.61
CA ARG A 94 1.78 -4.22 -6.84
C ARG A 94 1.68 -2.80 -7.38
N VAL A 95 2.21 -1.81 -6.66
CA VAL A 95 2.21 -0.41 -7.07
C VAL A 95 3.56 -0.09 -7.71
N ASN A 96 3.55 0.61 -8.86
CA ASN A 96 4.78 1.09 -9.47
C ASN A 96 4.83 2.62 -9.42
N PRO A 97 5.73 3.21 -8.61
CA PRO A 97 5.88 4.66 -8.55
C PRO A 97 6.34 5.33 -9.84
N GLY A 98 7.00 4.59 -10.73
CA GLY A 98 7.54 5.12 -11.99
C GLY A 98 6.67 4.86 -13.21
N VAL A 99 7.24 5.15 -14.38
CA VAL A 99 6.63 4.82 -15.67
C VAL A 99 6.56 3.29 -15.75
N GLY A 100 5.35 2.74 -15.65
CA GLY A 100 5.05 1.32 -15.73
C GLY A 100 5.90 0.56 -16.76
N VAL A 101 6.19 -0.72 -16.52
CA VAL A 101 6.62 -1.59 -17.61
C VAL A 101 5.50 -1.58 -18.64
N ALA A 102 5.77 -1.15 -19.87
CA ALA A 102 4.80 -1.19 -20.96
C ALA A 102 4.18 -2.59 -20.98
N ARG A 103 2.83 -2.68 -20.93
CA ARG A 103 2.12 -3.97 -20.95
C ARG A 103 2.75 -4.84 -22.02
N SER A 104 3.25 -6.02 -21.64
CA SER A 104 3.91 -6.90 -22.60
C SER A 104 2.97 -7.12 -23.78
N GLU A 105 3.50 -7.03 -25.00
CA GLU A 105 2.70 -7.14 -26.22
C GLU A 105 1.81 -8.39 -26.21
N ARG A 106 2.29 -9.47 -25.57
CA ARG A 106 1.56 -10.72 -25.35
C ARG A 106 0.25 -10.52 -24.58
N HIS A 107 0.25 -9.73 -23.51
CA HIS A 107 -0.97 -9.44 -22.73
C HIS A 107 -1.93 -8.54 -23.51
N THR A 108 -1.41 -7.56 -24.25
CA THR A 108 -2.22 -6.70 -25.13
C THR A 108 -2.88 -7.51 -26.25
N ARG A 109 -2.14 -8.45 -26.86
CA ARG A 109 -2.65 -9.34 -27.91
C ARG A 109 -3.71 -10.30 -27.39
N ALA A 110 -3.51 -10.86 -26.19
CA ALA A 110 -4.48 -11.76 -25.55
C ALA A 110 -5.78 -11.03 -25.12
N ALA A 111 -5.68 -9.77 -24.71
CA ALA A 111 -6.85 -8.95 -24.41
C ALA A 111 -7.63 -8.60 -25.68
N ARG A 112 -6.94 -8.19 -26.76
CA ARG A 112 -7.56 -7.86 -28.06
C ARG A 112 -8.22 -9.06 -28.73
N SER A 113 -7.60 -10.25 -28.68
CA SER A 113 -8.15 -11.46 -29.28
C SER A 113 -9.50 -11.90 -28.71
N ARG A 114 -9.89 -11.44 -27.51
CA ARG A 114 -11.24 -11.67 -26.97
C ARG A 114 -12.30 -10.81 -27.65
N TRP A 115 -11.96 -9.58 -28.02
CA TRP A 115 -12.85 -8.63 -28.71
C TRP A 115 -12.89 -8.86 -30.22
N ASP A 116 -11.75 -9.20 -30.82
CA ASP A 116 -11.65 -9.48 -32.26
C ASP A 116 -12.43 -10.76 -32.64
N ARG A 117 -12.57 -11.72 -31.71
CA ARG A 117 -13.41 -12.91 -31.91
C ARG A 117 -14.91 -12.63 -31.83
N SER A 118 -15.33 -11.56 -31.17
CA SER A 118 -16.75 -11.18 -31.08
C SER A 118 -17.22 -10.25 -32.19
N ALA A 119 -16.31 -9.62 -32.93
CA ALA A 119 -16.62 -8.72 -34.05
C ALA A 119 -16.62 -9.41 -35.43
N GLY A 120 -16.30 -10.71 -35.48
CA GLY A 120 -16.14 -11.50 -36.70
C GLY A 120 -17.18 -12.61 -36.89
N ALA A 121 -18.35 -12.53 -36.24
CA ALA A 121 -19.48 -13.43 -36.43
C ALA A 121 -20.69 -12.66 -36.97
#